data_AF-A0AAD5NB16-F1
#
_entry.id   AF-A0AAD5NB16-F1
#
_cell.length_a   1.000
_cell.length_b   1.000
_cell.length_c   1.000
_cell.angle_alpha   90.00
_cell.angle_beta   90.00
_cell.angle_gamma   90.00
#
_symmetry.space_group_name_H-M   'P 1'
#
loop_
_entity.id
_entity.type
_entity.pdbx_description
1 polymer ?
#
loop_
_entity_poly.entity_id
_entity_poly.type
_entity_poly.pdbx_seq_one_letter_code
_entity_poly.pdbx_strand_id
1 'polypeptide(L)'
;MEMLESVSGDKKEKAALQLKAACKHYIKHFIGSENVAIIKTMKENGATNEAISSKIDEFIADMRDEEKKAKAEQVATACKKIYGIKNRSKRNEDEMKLEEALTKYLTWLTEDQKTELEQLRDDNEKEAIHAKIIEYFESAVGDVKDKAREELKNGCKHYIKMLVGEEKADELKALKNSGASIEEMSKKVSEAIETIDDEALKVKARKLYASCQKVYGVSKVRRHVANKHHRYHAHHGLIS
;
A
#
# COMPACT_ATOMS: atom_id res chain seq x y z
N MET A 1 -18.12 -14.16 17.13
CA MET A 1 -17.57 -14.93 15.97
C MET A 1 -16.71 -16.09 16.44
N GLU A 2 -16.87 -16.55 17.69
CA GLU A 2 -16.00 -17.56 18.35
C GLU A 2 -16.45 -19.02 18.10
N MET A 3 -17.61 -19.24 17.47
CA MET A 3 -18.14 -20.60 17.27
C MET A 3 -17.67 -21.31 15.98
N LEU A 4 -16.74 -20.72 15.22
CA LEU A 4 -16.28 -21.28 13.93
C LEU A 4 -14.89 -21.93 13.99
N GLU A 5 -14.16 -21.79 15.10
CA GLU A 5 -12.82 -22.35 15.25
C GLU A 5 -12.81 -23.80 15.76
N SER A 6 -13.95 -24.31 16.25
CA SER A 6 -14.03 -25.62 16.93
C SER A 6 -14.74 -26.74 16.15
N VAL A 7 -15.01 -26.58 14.83
CA VAL A 7 -15.88 -27.53 14.09
C VAL A 7 -15.16 -28.22 12.92
N SER A 8 -15.36 -29.56 12.81
CA SER A 8 -14.79 -30.44 11.79
C SER A 8 -15.14 -30.05 10.34
N GLY A 9 -14.31 -30.48 9.38
CA GLY A 9 -14.27 -30.03 7.97
C GLY A 9 -15.62 -29.90 7.27
N ASP A 10 -16.46 -30.94 7.30
CA ASP A 10 -17.75 -30.96 6.59
C ASP A 10 -18.77 -29.96 7.15
N LYS A 11 -18.73 -29.71 8.46
CA LYS A 11 -19.62 -28.75 9.13
C LYS A 11 -19.18 -27.31 8.85
N LYS A 12 -17.87 -27.08 8.74
CA LYS A 12 -17.28 -25.78 8.40
C LYS A 12 -17.64 -25.36 6.97
N GLU A 13 -17.62 -26.29 6.02
CA GLU A 13 -18.01 -26.02 4.63
C GLU A 13 -19.51 -25.69 4.49
N LYS A 14 -20.38 -26.46 5.15
CA LYS A 14 -21.83 -26.17 5.19
C LYS A 14 -22.13 -24.82 5.84
N ALA A 15 -21.47 -24.48 6.94
CA ALA A 15 -21.61 -23.18 7.60
C ALA A 15 -21.16 -22.03 6.68
N ALA A 16 -20.05 -22.20 5.96
CA ALA A 16 -19.57 -21.20 5.01
C ALA A 16 -20.55 -20.98 3.84
N LEU A 17 -21.16 -22.04 3.31
CA LEU A 17 -22.18 -21.93 2.26
C LEU A 17 -23.43 -21.18 2.75
N GLN A 18 -23.91 -21.48 3.96
CA GLN A 18 -25.06 -20.80 4.55
C GLN A 18 -24.78 -19.31 4.80
N LEU A 19 -23.59 -18.98 5.33
CA LEU A 19 -23.16 -17.59 5.53
C LEU A 19 -23.03 -16.83 4.20
N LYS A 20 -22.49 -17.46 3.16
CA LYS A 20 -22.43 -16.88 1.80
C LYS A 20 -23.82 -16.62 1.22
N ALA A 21 -24.78 -17.51 1.46
CA ALA A 21 -26.17 -17.33 1.05
C ALA A 21 -26.84 -16.18 1.79
N ALA A 22 -26.66 -16.10 3.13
CA ALA A 22 -27.14 -14.99 3.94
C ALA A 22 -26.59 -13.64 3.45
N CYS A 23 -25.30 -13.59 3.12
CA CYS A 23 -24.68 -12.40 2.55
C CYS A 23 -25.35 -11.94 1.25
N LYS A 24 -25.62 -12.86 0.31
CA LYS A 24 -26.33 -12.50 -0.92
C LYS A 24 -27.73 -11.95 -0.63
N HIS A 25 -28.43 -12.53 0.35
CA HIS A 25 -29.76 -12.09 0.74
C HIS A 25 -29.75 -10.69 1.34
N TYR A 26 -28.90 -10.42 2.34
CA TYR A 26 -28.86 -9.12 2.99
C TYR A 26 -28.30 -8.03 2.08
N ILE A 27 -27.27 -8.30 1.28
CA ILE A 27 -26.77 -7.32 0.30
C ILE A 27 -27.88 -6.95 -0.68
N LYS A 28 -28.61 -7.93 -1.23
CA LYS A 28 -29.76 -7.67 -2.12
C LYS A 28 -30.83 -6.80 -1.45
N HIS A 29 -31.07 -6.99 -0.15
CA HIS A 29 -32.03 -6.17 0.58
C HIS A 29 -31.64 -4.68 0.63
N PHE A 30 -30.34 -4.37 0.74
CA PHE A 30 -29.87 -2.98 0.80
C PHE A 30 -29.69 -2.34 -0.58
N ILE A 31 -28.97 -2.99 -1.49
CA ILE A 31 -28.60 -2.37 -2.78
C ILE A 31 -29.66 -2.58 -3.86
N GLY A 32 -30.65 -3.44 -3.62
CA GLY A 32 -31.73 -3.73 -4.57
C GLY A 32 -31.36 -4.74 -5.65
N SER A 33 -32.39 -5.25 -6.34
CA SER A 33 -32.25 -6.34 -7.32
C SER A 33 -31.49 -5.91 -8.58
N GLU A 34 -31.61 -4.66 -9.00
CA GLU A 34 -30.94 -4.12 -10.20
C GLU A 34 -29.41 -4.11 -10.02
N ASN A 35 -28.94 -3.58 -8.89
CA ASN A 35 -27.52 -3.56 -8.54
C ASN A 35 -26.94 -4.97 -8.33
N VAL A 36 -27.74 -5.89 -7.77
CA VAL A 36 -27.36 -7.31 -7.69
C VAL A 36 -27.26 -7.97 -9.06
N ALA A 37 -28.08 -7.59 -10.04
CA ALA A 37 -27.96 -8.10 -11.40
C ALA A 37 -26.61 -7.70 -12.02
N ILE A 38 -26.15 -6.47 -11.79
CA ILE A 38 -24.81 -6.02 -12.22
C ILE A 38 -23.72 -6.89 -11.59
N ILE A 39 -23.79 -7.13 -10.27
CA ILE A 39 -22.83 -8.00 -9.57
C ILE A 39 -22.84 -9.43 -10.11
N LYS A 40 -24.02 -9.95 -10.45
CA LYS A 40 -24.17 -11.28 -11.04
C LYS A 40 -23.47 -11.36 -12.40
N THR A 41 -23.70 -10.37 -13.27
CA THR A 41 -23.02 -10.25 -14.56
C THR A 41 -21.51 -10.13 -14.40
N MET A 42 -21.03 -9.31 -13.44
CA MET A 42 -19.60 -9.21 -13.14
C MET A 42 -19.02 -10.57 -12.77
N LYS A 43 -19.72 -11.32 -11.90
CA LYS A 43 -19.29 -12.66 -11.49
C LYS A 43 -19.26 -13.66 -12.66
N GLU A 44 -20.27 -13.62 -13.53
CA GLU A 44 -20.33 -14.46 -14.74
C GLU A 44 -19.19 -14.12 -15.72
N ASN A 45 -18.78 -12.86 -15.78
CA ASN A 45 -17.62 -12.39 -16.55
C ASN A 45 -16.27 -12.65 -15.85
N GLY A 46 -16.25 -13.40 -14.74
CA GLY A 46 -15.02 -13.78 -14.05
C GLY A 46 -14.44 -12.72 -13.12
N ALA A 47 -15.22 -11.70 -12.73
CA ALA A 47 -14.77 -10.71 -11.76
C ALA A 47 -14.35 -11.36 -10.43
N THR A 48 -13.28 -10.83 -9.83
CA THR A 48 -12.79 -11.26 -8.52
C THR A 48 -13.78 -10.88 -7.42
N ASN A 49 -13.67 -11.56 -6.26
CA ASN A 49 -14.50 -11.22 -5.11
C ASN A 49 -14.22 -9.79 -4.63
N GLU A 50 -12.98 -9.32 -4.77
CA GLU A 50 -12.51 -7.98 -4.48
C GLU A 50 -13.22 -6.95 -5.39
N ALA A 51 -13.24 -7.18 -6.70
CA ALA A 51 -13.93 -6.30 -7.65
C ALA A 51 -15.44 -6.24 -7.39
N ILE A 52 -16.05 -7.39 -7.07
CA ILE A 52 -17.46 -7.47 -6.68
C ILE A 52 -17.70 -6.71 -5.38
N SER A 53 -16.82 -6.84 -4.38
CA SER A 53 -16.90 -6.11 -3.12
C SER A 53 -16.79 -4.60 -3.33
N SER A 54 -15.86 -4.14 -4.18
CA SER A 54 -15.74 -2.72 -4.52
C SER A 54 -17.01 -2.19 -5.17
N LYS A 55 -17.63 -2.96 -6.07
CA LYS A 55 -18.90 -2.55 -6.69
C LYS A 55 -20.05 -2.48 -5.67
N ILE A 56 -20.09 -3.40 -4.70
CA ILE A 56 -21.05 -3.35 -3.59
C ILE A 56 -20.83 -2.07 -2.76
N ASP A 57 -19.58 -1.70 -2.47
CA ASP A 57 -19.25 -0.50 -1.72
C ASP A 57 -19.69 0.78 -2.46
N GLU A 58 -19.52 0.84 -3.79
CA GLU A 58 -20.03 1.94 -4.62
C GLU A 58 -21.55 2.09 -4.51
N PHE A 59 -22.29 0.98 -4.66
CA PHE A 59 -23.76 1.02 -4.53
C PHE A 59 -24.23 1.45 -3.15
N ILE A 60 -23.49 1.08 -2.09
CA ILE A 60 -23.77 1.51 -0.73
C ILE A 60 -23.44 2.99 -0.53
N ALA A 61 -22.35 3.48 -1.11
CA ALA A 61 -21.95 4.89 -1.04
C ALA A 61 -23.00 5.82 -1.65
N ASP A 62 -23.63 5.38 -2.75
CA ASP A 62 -24.70 6.10 -3.47
C ASP A 62 -26.07 6.08 -2.76
N MET A 63 -26.20 5.35 -1.64
CA MET A 63 -27.43 5.33 -0.85
C MET A 63 -27.65 6.70 -0.17
N ARG A 64 -28.86 7.25 -0.32
CA ARG A 64 -29.26 8.54 0.28
C ARG A 64 -29.70 8.44 1.75
N ASP A 65 -30.08 7.25 2.18
CA ASP A 65 -30.56 6.98 3.53
C ASP A 65 -29.38 6.57 4.41
N GLU A 66 -28.88 7.52 5.22
CA GLU A 66 -27.67 7.35 6.03
C GLU A 66 -27.78 6.20 7.04
N GLU A 67 -28.96 5.95 7.62
CA GLU A 67 -29.14 4.84 8.56
C GLU A 67 -29.09 3.49 7.85
N LYS A 68 -29.75 3.38 6.68
CA LYS A 68 -29.66 2.16 5.87
C LYS A 68 -28.28 1.96 5.28
N LYS A 69 -27.59 3.04 4.90
CA LYS A 69 -26.21 3.02 4.41
C LYS A 69 -25.27 2.46 5.47
N ALA A 70 -25.31 2.98 6.70
CA ALA A 70 -24.49 2.48 7.80
C ALA A 70 -24.74 0.97 8.07
N LYS A 71 -26.00 0.52 8.04
CA LYS A 71 -26.34 -0.91 8.17
C LYS A 71 -25.83 -1.74 7.00
N ALA A 72 -25.93 -1.23 5.77
CA ALA A 72 -25.41 -1.89 4.57
C ALA A 72 -23.88 -2.02 4.62
N GLU A 73 -23.17 -0.99 5.08
CA GLU A 73 -21.71 -1.02 5.29
C GLU A 73 -21.28 -2.08 6.31
N GLN A 74 -22.00 -2.19 7.43
CA GLN A 74 -21.75 -3.22 8.43
C GLN A 74 -21.94 -4.62 7.86
N VAL A 75 -23.02 -4.85 7.13
CA VAL A 75 -23.30 -6.13 6.47
C VAL A 75 -22.25 -6.44 5.40
N ALA A 76 -21.90 -5.47 4.55
CA ALA A 76 -20.84 -5.63 3.55
C ALA A 76 -19.51 -6.00 4.20
N THR A 77 -19.16 -5.35 5.31
CA THR A 77 -17.95 -5.65 6.10
C THR A 77 -17.96 -7.08 6.67
N ALA A 78 -19.09 -7.54 7.18
CA ALA A 78 -19.24 -8.92 7.65
C ALA A 78 -19.13 -9.93 6.49
N CYS A 79 -19.72 -9.60 5.34
CA CYS A 79 -19.69 -10.44 4.16
C CYS A 79 -18.32 -10.54 3.52
N LYS A 80 -17.54 -9.46 3.50
CA LYS A 80 -16.13 -9.49 3.05
C LYS A 80 -15.33 -10.55 3.81
N LYS A 81 -15.47 -10.61 5.14
CA LYS A 81 -14.83 -11.66 5.96
C LYS A 81 -15.25 -13.08 5.56
N ILE A 82 -16.54 -13.31 5.31
CA ILE A 82 -17.09 -14.61 4.90
C ILE A 82 -16.55 -15.05 3.52
N TYR A 83 -16.35 -14.09 2.60
CA TYR A 83 -15.77 -14.35 1.28
C TYR A 83 -14.24 -14.34 1.27
N GLY A 84 -13.59 -14.19 2.43
CA GLY A 84 -12.12 -14.13 2.54
C GLY A 84 -11.50 -12.84 1.99
N ILE A 85 -12.32 -11.82 1.74
CA ILE A 85 -11.91 -10.53 1.21
C ILE A 85 -11.31 -9.72 2.37
N LYS A 86 -10.04 -9.33 2.25
CA LYS A 86 -9.39 -8.46 3.23
C LYS A 86 -10.03 -7.07 3.13
N ASN A 87 -10.68 -6.59 4.20
CA ASN A 87 -11.33 -5.27 4.26
C ASN A 87 -10.36 -4.16 3.81
N ARG A 88 -10.72 -3.36 2.79
CA ARG A 88 -10.02 -2.10 2.47
C ARG A 88 -10.01 -1.16 3.69
N SER A 89 -11.09 -1.11 4.47
CA SER A 89 -11.17 -0.32 5.71
C SER A 89 -10.13 -0.72 6.77
N LYS A 90 -9.72 -2.00 6.85
CA LYS A 90 -8.61 -2.40 7.72
C LYS A 90 -7.23 -2.02 7.19
N ARG A 91 -7.07 -1.76 5.87
CA ARG A 91 -5.82 -1.20 5.35
C ARG A 91 -5.55 0.22 5.87
N ASN A 92 -6.58 0.92 6.32
CA ASN A 92 -6.45 2.23 6.96
C ASN A 92 -6.17 2.14 8.47
N GLU A 93 -6.43 0.99 9.13
CA GLU A 93 -6.04 0.74 10.53
C GLU A 93 -4.63 0.16 10.67
N ASP A 94 -4.12 -0.49 9.63
CA ASP A 94 -2.72 -0.93 9.53
C ASP A 94 -1.81 0.26 9.10
N GLU A 95 -2.04 1.46 9.65
CA GLU A 95 -0.95 2.45 9.71
C GLU A 95 0.14 1.79 10.56
N MET A 96 1.28 1.46 9.93
CA MET A 96 2.40 0.91 10.68
C MET A 96 2.77 1.90 11.77
N LYS A 97 2.63 1.45 13.02
CA LYS A 97 3.00 2.22 14.19
C LYS A 97 4.49 2.56 14.12
N LEU A 98 4.85 3.76 14.55
CA LEU A 98 6.24 4.23 14.50
C LEU A 98 7.20 3.23 15.16
N GLU A 99 6.79 2.59 16.26
CA GLU A 99 7.59 1.60 16.99
C GLU A 99 7.93 0.37 16.12
N GLU A 100 6.99 -0.07 15.29
CA GLU A 100 7.25 -1.14 14.33
C GLU A 100 8.18 -0.69 13.20
N ALA A 101 8.06 0.57 12.77
CA ALA A 101 8.96 1.17 11.78
C ALA A 101 10.40 1.26 12.33
N LEU A 102 10.54 1.73 13.58
CA LEU A 102 11.81 1.89 14.30
C LEU A 102 12.56 0.57 14.43
N THR A 103 11.84 -0.52 14.68
CA THR A 103 12.43 -1.85 14.88
C THR A 103 12.70 -2.60 13.58
N LYS A 104 11.91 -2.38 12.51
CA LYS A 104 12.01 -3.16 11.27
C LYS A 104 12.74 -2.44 10.12
N TYR A 105 12.58 -1.12 10.00
CA TYR A 105 12.97 -0.36 8.81
C TYR A 105 13.85 0.87 9.10
N LEU A 106 14.06 1.20 10.38
CA LEU A 106 14.81 2.39 10.79
C LEU A 106 15.89 2.05 11.83
N THR A 107 16.46 0.84 11.78
CA THR A 107 17.50 0.40 12.73
C THR A 107 18.87 1.04 12.47
N TRP A 108 18.97 1.83 11.40
CA TRP A 108 20.13 2.63 11.02
C TRP A 108 20.12 4.03 11.67
N LEU A 109 19.01 4.44 12.31
CA LEU A 109 18.93 5.69 13.06
C LEU A 109 19.72 5.61 14.36
N THR A 110 20.27 6.75 14.79
CA THR A 110 20.84 6.90 16.15
C THR A 110 19.74 6.99 17.19
N GLU A 111 20.06 6.73 18.46
CA GLU A 111 19.08 6.82 19.55
C GLU A 111 18.50 8.25 19.69
N ASP A 112 19.31 9.28 19.47
CA ASP A 112 18.85 10.67 19.47
C ASP A 112 17.81 10.92 18.35
N GLN A 113 18.06 10.41 17.14
CA GLN A 113 17.13 10.52 16.01
C GLN A 113 15.83 9.74 16.27
N LYS A 114 15.92 8.56 16.89
CA LYS A 114 14.71 7.79 17.28
C LYS A 114 13.88 8.56 18.31
N THR A 115 14.54 9.16 19.30
CA THR A 115 13.88 9.98 20.33
C THR A 115 13.18 11.19 19.72
N GLU A 116 13.81 11.88 18.74
CA GLU A 116 13.18 12.98 18.01
C GLU A 116 11.92 12.52 17.26
N LEU A 117 11.95 11.34 16.61
CA LEU A 117 10.76 10.80 15.95
C LEU A 117 9.64 10.41 16.93
N GLU A 118 9.98 9.90 18.11
CA GLU A 118 9.00 9.57 19.16
C GLU A 118 8.33 10.82 19.72
N GLN A 119 9.06 11.93 19.89
CA GLN A 119 8.48 13.21 20.29
C GLN A 119 7.46 13.72 19.26
N LEU A 120 7.82 13.69 17.98
CA LEU A 120 6.90 14.09 16.89
C LEU A 120 5.65 13.20 16.82
N ARG A 121 5.75 11.93 17.23
CA ARG A 121 4.58 11.03 17.34
C ARG A 121 3.65 11.48 18.45
N ASP A 122 4.19 11.85 19.60
CA ASP A 122 3.40 12.29 20.76
C ASP A 122 2.66 13.60 20.47
N ASP A 123 3.25 14.47 19.63
CA ASP A 123 2.62 15.68 19.10
C ASP A 123 1.65 15.41 17.91
N ASN A 124 1.46 14.14 17.52
CA ASN A 124 0.63 13.67 16.41
C ASN A 124 1.04 14.26 15.03
N GLU A 125 2.32 14.57 14.85
CA GLU A 125 2.89 15.16 13.63
C GLU A 125 3.39 14.09 12.64
N LYS A 126 2.48 13.22 12.17
CA LYS A 126 2.83 12.09 11.26
C LYS A 126 3.58 12.52 9.99
N GLU A 127 3.23 13.66 9.42
CA GLU A 127 3.91 14.17 8.23
C GLU A 127 5.34 14.63 8.53
N ALA A 128 5.60 15.20 9.72
CA ALA A 128 6.92 15.62 10.16
C ALA A 128 7.84 14.42 10.40
N ILE A 129 7.33 13.33 11.00
CA ILE A 129 8.04 12.06 11.16
C ILE A 129 8.53 11.55 9.79
N HIS A 130 7.63 11.49 8.81
CA HIS A 130 7.97 11.05 7.46
C HIS A 130 9.03 11.93 6.80
N ALA A 131 8.93 13.26 6.96
CA ALA A 131 9.91 14.19 6.43
C ALA A 131 11.29 13.98 7.06
N LYS A 132 11.36 13.83 8.39
CA LYS A 132 12.60 13.60 9.14
C LYS A 132 13.30 12.31 8.78
N ILE A 133 12.57 11.21 8.61
CA ILE A 133 13.14 9.94 8.15
C ILE A 133 13.87 10.11 6.81
N ILE A 134 13.27 10.86 5.88
CA ILE A 134 13.87 11.12 4.56
C ILE A 134 15.05 12.08 4.66
N GLU A 135 14.99 13.09 5.53
CA GLU A 135 16.11 14.00 5.81
C GLU A 135 17.33 13.27 6.39
N TYR A 136 17.13 12.42 7.39
CA TYR A 136 18.19 11.57 7.95
C TYR A 136 18.74 10.62 6.89
N PHE A 137 17.87 10.06 6.05
CA PHE A 137 18.32 9.20 4.97
C PHE A 137 19.22 9.98 4.01
N GLU A 138 18.79 11.15 3.53
CA GLU A 138 19.56 12.00 2.61
C GLU A 138 20.91 12.43 3.19
N SER A 139 20.98 12.66 4.50
CA SER A 139 22.20 13.05 5.21
C SER A 139 23.13 11.88 5.56
N ALA A 140 22.62 10.64 5.56
CA ALA A 140 23.44 9.46 5.83
C ALA A 140 24.50 9.24 4.74
N VAL A 141 25.66 8.72 5.13
CA VAL A 141 26.80 8.45 4.25
C VAL A 141 27.39 7.06 4.53
N GLY A 142 28.16 6.53 3.57
CA GLY A 142 28.84 5.25 3.70
C GLY A 142 27.90 4.09 4.03
N ASP A 143 28.36 3.17 4.87
CA ASP A 143 27.64 1.95 5.24
C ASP A 143 26.27 2.22 5.87
N VAL A 144 26.12 3.33 6.60
CA VAL A 144 24.84 3.74 7.19
C VAL A 144 23.82 4.06 6.10
N LYS A 145 24.24 4.74 5.03
CA LYS A 145 23.37 5.06 3.88
C LYS A 145 22.91 3.82 3.14
N ASP A 146 23.81 2.84 2.98
CA ASP A 146 23.49 1.58 2.30
C ASP A 146 22.53 0.72 3.14
N LYS A 147 22.76 0.62 4.45
CA LYS A 147 21.81 -0.01 5.39
C LYS A 147 20.45 0.67 5.35
N ALA A 148 20.43 2.01 5.45
CA ALA A 148 19.21 2.79 5.38
C ALA A 148 18.45 2.58 4.07
N ARG A 149 19.15 2.51 2.95
CA ARG A 149 18.56 2.26 1.63
C ARG A 149 17.85 0.91 1.59
N GLU A 150 18.49 -0.18 2.04
CA GLU A 150 17.89 -1.50 2.01
C GLU A 150 16.67 -1.63 2.94
N GLU A 151 16.77 -1.09 4.15
CA GLU A 151 15.65 -1.09 5.11
C GLU A 151 14.47 -0.25 4.61
N LEU A 152 14.72 0.97 4.11
CA LEU A 152 13.68 1.83 3.56
C LEU A 152 13.06 1.27 2.28
N LYS A 153 13.80 0.53 1.44
CA LYS A 153 13.21 -0.19 0.30
C LYS A 153 12.15 -1.18 0.77
N ASN A 154 12.39 -1.88 1.88
CA ASN A 154 11.42 -2.81 2.45
C ASN A 154 10.21 -2.07 3.03
N GLY A 155 10.42 -0.97 3.74
CA GLY A 155 9.35 -0.07 4.17
C GLY A 155 8.48 0.39 2.98
N CYS A 156 9.11 0.87 1.90
CA CYS A 156 8.42 1.28 0.68
C CYS A 156 7.56 0.16 0.07
N LYS A 157 8.07 -1.08 -0.01
CA LYS A 157 7.27 -2.23 -0.50
C LYS A 157 6.05 -2.46 0.37
N HIS A 158 6.22 -2.40 1.69
CA HIS A 158 5.15 -2.61 2.64
C HIS A 158 4.04 -1.56 2.47
N TYR A 159 4.41 -0.28 2.53
CA TYR A 159 3.41 0.79 2.41
C TYR A 159 2.78 0.88 1.02
N ILE A 160 3.53 0.65 -0.06
CA ILE A 160 2.93 0.58 -1.41
C ILE A 160 1.88 -0.53 -1.44
N LYS A 161 2.19 -1.73 -0.91
CA LYS A 161 1.20 -2.83 -0.81
C LYS A 161 -0.05 -2.42 -0.03
N MET A 162 0.10 -1.66 1.05
CA MET A 162 -1.04 -1.14 1.83
C MET A 162 -1.92 -0.21 1.00
N LEU A 163 -1.31 0.68 0.22
CA LEU A 163 -2.01 1.70 -0.56
C LEU A 163 -2.67 1.13 -1.82
N VAL A 164 -1.91 0.40 -2.65
CA VAL A 164 -2.42 -0.12 -3.94
C VAL A 164 -3.16 -1.45 -3.79
N GLY A 165 -3.00 -2.11 -2.63
CA GLY A 165 -3.60 -3.39 -2.33
C GLY A 165 -2.79 -4.60 -2.76
N GLU A 166 -3.25 -5.77 -2.30
CA GLU A 166 -2.54 -7.03 -2.49
C GLU A 166 -2.45 -7.47 -3.94
N GLU A 167 -3.53 -7.32 -4.72
CA GLU A 167 -3.55 -7.63 -6.16
C GLU A 167 -2.47 -6.85 -6.93
N LYS A 168 -2.47 -5.52 -6.80
CA LYS A 168 -1.45 -4.67 -7.45
C LYS A 168 -0.05 -4.89 -6.88
N ALA A 169 0.07 -5.21 -5.60
CA ALA A 169 1.35 -5.59 -5.01
C ALA A 169 1.91 -6.91 -5.59
N ASP A 170 1.05 -7.89 -5.85
CA ASP A 170 1.42 -9.17 -6.45
C ASP A 170 1.79 -9.00 -7.92
N GLU A 171 1.08 -8.15 -8.68
CA GLU A 171 1.48 -7.73 -10.03
C GLU A 171 2.88 -7.08 -10.03
N LEU A 172 3.12 -6.12 -9.13
CA LEU A 172 4.42 -5.46 -8.97
C LEU A 172 5.52 -6.45 -8.58
N LYS A 173 5.22 -7.41 -7.71
CA LYS A 173 6.16 -8.46 -7.30
C LYS A 173 6.50 -9.39 -8.47
N ALA A 174 5.49 -9.81 -9.25
CA ALA A 174 5.69 -10.63 -10.44
C ALA A 174 6.55 -9.90 -11.47
N LEU A 175 6.28 -8.62 -11.71
CA LEU A 175 7.04 -7.79 -12.63
C LEU A 175 8.50 -7.62 -12.21
N LYS A 176 8.75 -7.44 -10.90
CA LYS A 176 10.11 -7.44 -10.37
C LYS A 176 10.81 -8.78 -10.59
N ASN A 177 10.12 -9.89 -10.37
CA ASN A 177 10.67 -11.24 -10.54
C ASN A 177 10.95 -11.59 -12.00
N SER A 178 10.23 -10.99 -12.96
CA SER A 178 10.53 -11.09 -14.39
C SER A 178 11.72 -10.22 -14.84
N GLY A 179 12.42 -9.55 -13.91
CA GLY A 179 13.61 -8.77 -14.20
C GLY A 179 13.34 -7.36 -14.70
N ALA A 180 12.14 -6.80 -14.44
CA ALA A 180 11.84 -5.43 -14.82
C ALA A 180 12.80 -4.43 -14.18
N SER A 181 13.14 -3.39 -14.95
CA SER A 181 13.95 -2.27 -14.50
C SER A 181 13.27 -1.49 -13.37
N ILE A 182 14.07 -0.74 -12.61
CA ILE A 182 13.55 0.11 -11.53
C ILE A 182 12.63 1.19 -12.10
N GLU A 183 12.90 1.68 -13.31
CA GLU A 183 12.10 2.65 -14.05
C GLU A 183 10.72 2.09 -14.44
N GLU A 184 10.68 0.87 -14.97
CA GLU A 184 9.42 0.17 -15.30
C GLU A 184 8.59 -0.10 -14.04
N MET A 185 9.24 -0.55 -12.97
CA MET A 185 8.63 -0.72 -11.66
C MET A 185 8.04 0.59 -11.13
N SER A 186 8.81 1.68 -11.20
CA SER A 186 8.36 3.01 -10.79
C SER A 186 7.14 3.46 -11.57
N LYS A 187 7.15 3.30 -12.89
CA LYS A 187 6.02 3.64 -13.76
C LYS A 187 4.76 2.88 -13.36
N LYS A 188 4.87 1.57 -13.11
CA LYS A 188 3.74 0.72 -12.71
C LYS A 188 3.17 1.08 -11.35
N VAL A 189 4.02 1.44 -10.40
CA VAL A 189 3.56 1.98 -9.10
C VAL A 189 2.80 3.30 -9.30
N SER A 190 3.31 4.21 -10.14
CA SER A 190 2.62 5.46 -10.45
C SER A 190 1.25 5.21 -11.10
N GLU A 191 1.17 4.31 -12.08
CA GLU A 191 -0.11 3.92 -12.72
C GLU A 191 -1.09 3.38 -11.68
N ALA A 192 -0.65 2.50 -10.78
CA ALA A 192 -1.50 1.95 -9.72
C ALA A 192 -2.01 3.03 -8.75
N ILE A 193 -1.18 4.03 -8.40
CA ILE A 193 -1.60 5.15 -7.54
C ILE A 193 -2.69 6.00 -8.20
N GLU A 194 -2.64 6.21 -9.51
CA GLU A 194 -3.64 6.99 -10.23
C GLU A 194 -5.01 6.29 -10.29
N THR A 195 -5.05 4.96 -10.12
CA THR A 195 -6.30 4.18 -10.04
C THR A 195 -6.98 4.20 -8.67
N ILE A 196 -6.41 4.90 -7.68
CA ILE A 196 -7.03 5.06 -6.36
C ILE A 196 -8.20 6.05 -6.47
N ASP A 197 -9.41 5.67 -6.04
CA ASP A 197 -10.58 6.57 -6.11
C ASP A 197 -10.61 7.60 -4.96
N ASP A 198 -10.12 7.22 -3.79
CA ASP A 198 -10.04 8.11 -2.62
C ASP A 198 -8.92 9.15 -2.83
N GLU A 199 -9.31 10.41 -3.05
CA GLU A 199 -8.38 11.51 -3.31
C GLU A 199 -7.44 11.79 -2.14
N ALA A 200 -7.88 11.64 -0.88
CA ALA A 200 -7.01 11.83 0.27
C ALA A 200 -5.95 10.72 0.34
N LEU A 201 -6.34 9.47 0.07
CA LEU A 201 -5.42 8.34 -0.01
C LEU A 201 -4.47 8.47 -1.21
N LYS A 202 -4.96 8.94 -2.36
CA LYS A 202 -4.14 9.20 -3.55
C LYS A 202 -3.07 10.25 -3.28
N VAL A 203 -3.41 11.35 -2.59
CA VAL A 203 -2.44 12.38 -2.18
C VAL A 203 -1.38 11.78 -1.25
N LYS A 204 -1.78 11.00 -0.24
CA LYS A 204 -0.84 10.29 0.64
C LYS A 204 0.08 9.35 -0.14
N ALA A 205 -0.49 8.59 -1.08
CA ALA A 205 0.24 7.65 -1.91
C ALA A 205 1.26 8.33 -2.83
N ARG A 206 0.90 9.47 -3.44
CA ARG A 206 1.81 10.29 -4.25
C ARG A 206 2.98 10.84 -3.43
N LYS A 207 2.72 11.36 -2.23
CA LYS A 207 3.77 11.84 -1.31
C LYS A 207 4.75 10.71 -0.97
N LEU A 208 4.24 9.56 -0.55
CA LEU A 208 5.07 8.41 -0.21
C LEU A 208 5.87 7.90 -1.42
N TYR A 209 5.22 7.82 -2.60
CA TYR A 209 5.87 7.38 -3.82
C TYR A 209 7.06 8.26 -4.18
N ALA A 210 6.94 9.58 -4.07
CA ALA A 210 8.05 10.50 -4.30
C ALA A 210 9.25 10.23 -3.37
N SER A 211 8.99 9.94 -2.10
CA SER A 211 10.02 9.53 -1.13
C SER A 211 10.66 8.19 -1.51
N CYS A 212 9.84 7.21 -1.89
CA CYS A 212 10.34 5.90 -2.33
C CYS A 212 11.18 5.98 -3.60
N GLN A 213 10.85 6.85 -4.55
CA GLN A 213 11.69 7.07 -5.73
C GLN A 213 13.11 7.50 -5.35
N LYS A 214 13.27 8.36 -4.34
CA LYS A 214 14.58 8.75 -3.81
C LYS A 214 15.33 7.56 -3.21
N VAL A 215 14.65 6.73 -2.43
CA VAL A 215 15.22 5.52 -1.80
C VAL A 215 15.70 4.51 -2.84
N TYR A 216 14.90 4.27 -3.89
CA TYR A 216 15.25 3.37 -4.99
C TYR A 216 16.28 3.97 -5.95
N GLY A 217 16.67 5.24 -5.77
CA GLY A 217 17.61 5.91 -6.67
C GLY A 217 17.02 6.16 -8.07
N VAL A 218 15.68 6.21 -8.19
CA VAL A 218 14.99 6.55 -9.44
C VAL A 218 15.23 8.04 -9.69
N SER A 219 16.36 8.35 -10.32
CA SER A 219 16.68 9.72 -10.69
C SER A 219 15.61 10.26 -11.65
N LYS A 220 15.03 11.43 -11.36
CA LYS A 220 14.60 12.32 -12.45
C LYS A 220 15.82 12.44 -13.35
N VAL A 221 15.74 11.93 -14.57
CA VAL A 221 16.78 11.96 -15.61
C VAL A 221 17.63 13.22 -15.43
N ARG A 222 18.79 13.09 -14.77
CA ARG A 222 19.85 14.08 -14.93
C ARG A 222 20.33 13.83 -16.34
N ARG A 223 19.86 14.65 -17.29
CA ARG A 223 20.52 14.82 -18.59
C ARG A 223 22.02 14.80 -18.32
N HIS A 224 22.71 13.84 -18.93
CA HIS A 224 24.16 13.78 -18.94
C HIS A 224 24.73 15.16 -19.27
N VAL A 225 25.21 15.90 -18.28
CA VAL A 225 26.32 16.82 -18.50
C VAL A 225 27.54 16.03 -18.09
N ALA A 226 28.10 15.37 -19.09
CA ALA A 226 29.29 14.57 -18.97
C ALA A 226 30.39 15.39 -18.30
N ASN A 227 30.99 14.74 -17.31
CA ASN A 227 32.21 15.09 -16.64
C ASN A 227 33.30 15.42 -17.67
N LYS A 228 33.53 16.71 -17.95
CA LYS A 228 34.60 17.20 -18.83
C LYS A 228 35.45 18.26 -18.12
N HIS A 229 35.84 18.00 -16.88
CA HIS A 229 36.83 18.81 -16.18
C HIS A 229 37.68 17.94 -15.27
N HIS A 230 38.51 17.05 -15.82
CA HIS A 230 39.72 16.54 -15.17
C HIS A 230 40.63 15.89 -16.23
N ARG A 231 41.41 16.74 -16.92
CA ARG A 231 42.70 16.39 -17.57
C ARG A 231 43.35 17.66 -18.13
N TYR A 232 43.70 18.58 -17.24
CA TYR A 232 44.73 19.59 -17.46
C TYR A 232 45.34 19.87 -16.09
N HIS A 233 46.36 19.09 -15.75
CA HIS A 233 47.40 19.34 -14.73
C HIS A 233 47.95 18.00 -14.26
N ALA A 234 48.87 17.44 -15.04
CA ALA A 234 50.00 16.63 -14.57
C ALA A 234 50.77 16.11 -15.79
N HIS A 235 51.65 16.94 -16.35
CA HIS A 235 52.91 16.52 -16.95
C HIS A 235 53.82 17.75 -17.02
N HIS A 236 54.36 18.14 -15.87
CA HIS A 236 55.68 18.77 -15.85
C HIS A 236 56.71 17.68 -16.13
N GLY A 237 57.68 18.02 -16.97
CA GLY A 237 58.59 17.09 -17.63
C GLY A 237 59.61 16.40 -16.73
N LEU A 238 60.35 15.50 -17.37
CA LEU A 238 61.74 15.10 -17.10
C LEU A 238 62.06 13.94 -18.06
N ILE A 239 62.75 14.23 -19.17
CA ILE A 239 63.70 13.29 -19.78
C ILE A 239 64.88 14.13 -20.28
N SER A 240 66.08 13.69 -19.88
CA SER A 240 67.42 14.19 -20.22
C SER A 240 67.67 14.51 -21.68
#